data_AF-A0A315X8G4-F1
#
_entry.id   AF-A0A315X8G4-F1
#
_cell.length_a   1.000
_cell.length_b   1.000
_cell.length_c   1.000
_cell.angle_alpha   90.00
_cell.angle_beta   90.00
_cell.angle_gamma   90.00
#
_symmetry.space_group_name_H-M   'P 1'
#
loop_
_entity.id
_entity.type
_entity.pdbx_description
1 polymer ?
#
loop_
_entity_poly.entity_id
_entity_poly.type
_entity_poly.pdbx_seq_one_letter_code
_entity_poly.pdbx_strand_id
1 'polypeptide(L)'
;MPAILAGRAPSPGLPPGRDGTARIAHALRHNYHPRRGHMNLILNDLSPWHWAAGGAVISAVTLTLLFVGNRRLGVSTGFENVCSLVVQTPYFTRDALRGTNSWRLPLLGGLLIGGFLSAVVGGGWEPFWDLGMFDAEIGWGNGGKLIWMFGGGLLIGFGTRLAGGCTSGHGIFGLSNLELPSLVSTVSFMAAGVVTTNLIYRLIL
;
A
#
# COMPACT_ATOMS: atom_id res chain seq x y z
N MET A 1 2.84 -37.85 47.35
CA MET A 1 2.76 -39.29 46.97
C MET A 1 1.31 -39.61 46.64
N PRO A 2 0.98 -40.40 45.60
CA PRO A 2 1.81 -41.11 44.60
C PRO A 2 1.70 -40.44 43.20
N ALA A 3 2.64 -40.50 42.24
CA ALA A 3 3.54 -41.54 41.73
C ALA A 3 2.84 -42.58 40.83
N ILE A 4 2.82 -42.34 39.52
CA ILE A 4 2.91 -43.41 38.50
C ILE A 4 3.97 -43.00 37.47
N LEU A 5 5.00 -43.83 37.41
CA LEU A 5 6.14 -43.81 36.51
C LEU A 5 5.76 -44.31 35.11
N ALA A 6 6.28 -43.65 34.07
CA ALA A 6 6.57 -44.30 32.81
C ALA A 6 7.97 -43.84 32.36
N GLY A 7 8.96 -44.67 32.68
CA GLY A 7 10.35 -44.45 32.31
C GLY A 7 10.54 -44.50 30.80
N ARG A 8 11.38 -43.61 30.27
CA ARG A 8 12.00 -43.78 28.96
C ARG A 8 13.51 -43.79 29.15
N ALA A 9 14.12 -44.90 28.74
CA ALA A 9 15.52 -45.25 28.87
C ALA A 9 16.48 -44.19 28.27
N PRO A 10 17.74 -44.12 28.76
CA PRO A 10 18.80 -43.37 28.10
C PRO A 10 19.16 -44.05 26.77
N SER A 11 19.09 -43.30 25.68
CA SER A 11 19.45 -43.78 24.34
C SER A 11 20.95 -44.14 24.26
N PRO A 12 21.32 -45.28 23.65
CA PRO A 12 22.70 -45.71 23.53
C PRO A 12 23.48 -44.80 22.58
N GLY A 13 24.73 -44.51 22.95
CA GLY A 13 25.68 -43.80 22.09
C GLY A 13 25.92 -44.54 20.78
N LEU A 14 25.92 -43.79 19.67
CA LEU A 14 26.24 -44.26 18.32
C LEU A 14 27.49 -43.47 17.83
N PRO A 15 28.39 -44.09 17.04
CA PRO A 15 29.75 -43.61 16.81
C PRO A 15 29.83 -42.42 15.84
N PRO A 16 30.97 -41.70 15.80
CA PRO A 16 31.11 -40.48 15.02
C PRO A 16 31.42 -40.81 13.57
N GLY A 17 30.52 -40.45 12.65
CA GLY A 17 30.84 -40.49 11.23
C GLY A 17 29.64 -40.50 10.29
N ARG A 18 29.54 -39.43 9.49
CA ARG A 18 28.97 -39.37 8.12
C ARG A 18 27.49 -39.04 7.85
N ASP A 19 26.63 -38.75 8.83
CA ASP A 19 25.20 -38.47 8.54
C ASP A 19 24.65 -37.11 9.04
N GLY A 20 25.48 -36.05 9.03
CA GLY A 20 25.06 -34.71 9.47
C GLY A 20 24.09 -34.02 8.48
N THR A 21 24.33 -34.17 7.18
CA THR A 21 23.56 -33.49 6.12
C THR A 21 22.17 -34.10 5.90
N ALA A 22 22.03 -35.42 6.04
CA ALA A 22 20.75 -36.12 5.88
C ALA A 22 19.75 -35.79 7.02
N ARG A 23 20.25 -35.62 8.25
CA ARG A 23 19.42 -35.23 9.41
C ARG A 23 18.93 -33.79 9.32
N ILE A 24 19.75 -32.87 8.80
CA ILE A 24 19.36 -31.48 8.58
C ILE A 24 18.28 -31.40 7.49
N ALA A 25 18.43 -32.14 6.38
CA ALA A 25 17.42 -32.17 5.32
C ALA A 25 16.07 -32.76 5.78
N HIS A 26 16.08 -33.77 6.65
CA HIS A 26 14.87 -34.36 7.21
C HIS A 26 14.21 -33.46 8.29
N ALA A 27 15.00 -32.73 9.08
CA ALA A 27 14.51 -31.76 10.05
C ALA A 27 13.94 -30.49 9.40
N LEU A 28 14.48 -30.08 8.25
CA LEU A 28 13.96 -28.95 7.47
C LEU A 28 12.64 -29.30 6.75
N ARG A 29 12.45 -30.56 6.33
CA ARG A 29 11.19 -31.01 5.71
C ARG A 29 9.99 -31.04 6.66
N HIS A 30 10.22 -31.30 7.95
CA HIS A 30 9.14 -31.37 8.94
C HIS A 30 8.69 -30.01 9.51
N ASN A 31 9.46 -28.94 9.27
CA ASN A 31 9.10 -27.59 9.74
C ASN A 31 8.47 -26.70 8.66
N TYR A 32 8.41 -27.15 7.40
CA TYR A 32 7.66 -26.47 6.36
C TYR A 32 6.23 -27.00 6.30
N HIS A 33 5.47 -26.71 7.36
CA HIS A 33 4.01 -26.77 7.28
C HIS A 33 3.52 -25.41 6.77
N PRO A 34 3.04 -25.30 5.52
CA PRO A 34 2.27 -24.13 5.13
C PRO A 34 1.00 -24.19 5.98
N ARG A 35 0.96 -23.40 7.06
CA ARG A 35 -0.29 -23.18 7.79
C ARG A 35 -1.27 -22.58 6.79
N ARG A 36 -2.19 -23.40 6.29
CA ARG A 36 -3.51 -22.96 5.79
C ARG A 36 -4.34 -22.46 6.99
N GLY A 37 -3.77 -21.57 7.78
CA GLY A 37 -4.52 -20.70 8.67
C GLY A 37 -5.11 -19.60 7.80
N HIS A 38 -6.28 -19.10 8.19
CA HIS A 38 -6.89 -17.91 7.62
C HIS A 38 -5.82 -16.91 7.15
N MET A 39 -5.92 -16.42 5.91
CA MET A 39 -5.07 -15.34 5.41
C MET A 39 -5.42 -14.03 6.13
N ASN A 40 -5.24 -14.03 7.43
CA ASN A 40 -5.29 -12.87 8.29
C ASN A 40 -4.36 -11.81 7.67
N LEU A 41 -4.89 -10.61 7.47
CA LEU A 41 -4.12 -9.51 6.93
C LEU A 41 -2.90 -9.29 7.84
N ILE A 42 -1.72 -9.01 7.25
CA ILE A 42 -0.49 -8.63 8.00
C ILE A 42 -0.72 -7.45 8.95
N LEU A 43 -1.77 -6.67 8.70
CA LEU A 43 -2.29 -5.63 9.59
C LEU A 43 -3.50 -6.18 10.38
N ASN A 44 -3.24 -6.64 11.60
CA ASN A 44 -4.24 -6.84 12.69
C ASN A 44 -5.15 -8.08 12.66
N ASP A 45 -4.72 -9.20 12.06
CA ASP A 45 -5.46 -10.47 12.14
C ASP A 45 -6.92 -10.44 11.62
N LEU A 46 -7.27 -9.41 10.84
CA LEU A 46 -8.60 -9.27 10.26
C LEU A 46 -8.79 -10.26 9.11
N SER A 47 -10.00 -10.80 9.00
CA SER A 47 -10.38 -11.60 7.84
C SER A 47 -10.38 -10.71 6.59
N PRO A 48 -9.64 -11.06 5.52
CA PRO A 48 -9.53 -10.24 4.33
C PRO A 48 -10.89 -10.17 3.64
N TRP A 49 -11.35 -8.95 3.36
CA TRP A 49 -12.52 -8.77 2.52
C TRP A 49 -12.22 -9.23 1.10
N HIS A 50 -13.24 -9.78 0.43
CA HIS A 50 -13.12 -10.13 -0.97
C HIS A 50 -12.82 -8.86 -1.79
N TRP A 51 -11.79 -8.91 -2.64
CA TRP A 51 -11.37 -7.80 -3.50
C TRP A 51 -12.52 -7.22 -4.35
N ALA A 52 -13.48 -8.08 -4.74
CA ALA A 52 -14.67 -7.68 -5.48
C ALA A 52 -15.56 -6.72 -4.68
N ALA A 53 -15.63 -6.85 -3.35
CA ALA A 53 -16.37 -5.93 -2.50
C ALA A 53 -15.74 -4.52 -2.54
N GLY A 54 -14.41 -4.44 -2.47
CA GLY A 54 -13.68 -3.17 -2.62
C GLY A 54 -13.94 -2.53 -3.99
N GLY A 55 -13.87 -3.33 -5.07
CA GLY A 55 -14.18 -2.87 -6.43
C GLY A 55 -15.62 -2.37 -6.58
N ALA A 56 -16.59 -3.08 -6.00
CA ALA A 56 -18.01 -2.69 -6.01
C ALA A 56 -18.27 -1.38 -5.24
N VAL A 57 -17.59 -1.17 -4.12
CA VAL A 57 -17.69 0.08 -3.37
C VAL A 57 -17.08 1.25 -4.15
N ILE A 58 -15.90 1.05 -4.77
CA ILE A 58 -15.27 2.08 -5.60
C ILE A 58 -16.18 2.42 -6.79
N SER A 59 -16.76 1.43 -7.47
CA SER A 59 -17.66 1.68 -8.60
C SER A 59 -18.97 2.36 -8.17
N ALA A 60 -19.52 2.00 -7.02
CA ALA A 60 -20.68 2.71 -6.48
C ALA A 60 -20.38 4.19 -6.22
N VAL A 61 -19.21 4.50 -5.65
CA VAL A 61 -18.77 5.88 -5.42
C VAL A 61 -18.54 6.62 -6.75
N THR A 62 -17.86 6.00 -7.71
CA THR A 62 -17.56 6.63 -9.01
C THR A 62 -18.83 6.89 -9.81
N LEU A 63 -19.77 5.93 -9.85
CA LEU A 63 -21.06 6.09 -10.52
C LEU A 63 -21.92 7.14 -9.83
N THR A 64 -21.93 7.20 -8.50
CA THR A 64 -22.67 8.25 -7.77
C THR A 64 -22.13 9.63 -8.12
N LEU A 65 -20.80 9.80 -8.14
CA LEU A 65 -20.16 11.05 -8.55
C LEU A 65 -20.46 11.43 -10.00
N LEU A 66 -20.53 10.44 -10.89
CA LEU A 66 -20.82 10.66 -12.31
C LEU A 66 -22.30 10.97 -12.55
N PHE A 67 -23.23 10.21 -11.99
CA PHE A 67 -24.67 10.38 -12.20
C PHE A 67 -25.24 11.58 -11.45
N VAL A 68 -24.84 11.82 -10.20
CA VAL A 68 -25.37 12.91 -9.38
C VAL A 68 -24.60 14.21 -9.62
N GLY A 69 -23.28 14.12 -9.72
CA GLY A 69 -22.41 15.30 -9.81
C GLY A 69 -21.97 15.66 -11.23
N ASN A 70 -22.12 14.75 -12.21
CA ASN A 70 -21.45 14.82 -13.51
C ASN A 70 -19.94 15.14 -13.35
N ARG A 71 -19.31 14.57 -12.32
CA ARG A 71 -17.91 14.80 -11.97
C ARG A 71 -17.07 13.54 -12.16
N ARG A 72 -15.82 13.74 -12.60
CA ARG A 72 -14.80 12.68 -12.74
C ARG A 72 -13.96 12.60 -11.47
N LEU A 73 -13.71 11.40 -10.94
CA LEU A 73 -12.86 11.22 -9.75
C LEU A 73 -11.39 11.49 -10.09
N GLY A 74 -10.75 12.32 -9.26
CA GLY A 74 -9.36 12.70 -9.45
C GLY A 74 -8.79 13.37 -8.19
N VAL A 75 -7.81 12.71 -7.57
CA VAL A 75 -7.24 13.13 -6.28
C VAL A 75 -6.23 14.26 -6.46
N SER A 76 -5.39 14.24 -7.50
CA SER A 76 -4.34 15.25 -7.74
C SER A 76 -4.88 16.67 -7.83
N THR A 77 -5.98 16.88 -8.57
CA THR A 77 -6.65 18.20 -8.64
C THR A 77 -7.28 18.62 -7.31
N GLY A 78 -7.63 17.67 -6.44
CA GLY A 78 -8.03 17.97 -5.06
C GLY A 78 -6.88 18.54 -4.25
N PHE A 79 -5.66 17.99 -4.40
CA PHE A 79 -4.48 18.54 -3.74
C PHE A 79 -4.16 19.96 -4.23
N GLU A 80 -4.31 20.23 -5.54
CA GLU A 80 -4.20 21.60 -6.08
C GLU A 80 -5.21 22.56 -5.40
N ASN A 81 -6.45 22.11 -5.17
CA ASN A 81 -7.47 22.87 -4.44
C ASN A 81 -7.12 23.09 -2.97
N VAL A 82 -6.40 22.19 -2.31
CA VAL A 82 -5.93 22.41 -0.94
C VAL A 82 -4.79 23.42 -0.93
N CYS A 83 -3.84 23.29 -1.87
CA CYS A 83 -2.74 24.22 -2.02
C CYS A 83 -3.22 25.65 -2.35
N SER A 84 -4.31 25.81 -3.10
CA SER A 84 -4.86 27.14 -3.43
C SER A 84 -5.44 27.92 -2.25
N LEU A 85 -5.76 27.23 -1.15
CA LEU A 85 -6.21 27.84 0.11
C LEU A 85 -5.06 28.49 0.88
N VAL A 86 -3.85 27.96 0.75
CA VAL A 86 -2.66 28.38 1.51
C VAL A 86 -1.72 29.22 0.65
N VAL A 87 -1.52 28.83 -0.61
CA VAL A 87 -0.55 29.43 -1.54
C VAL A 87 -1.27 30.38 -2.50
N GLN A 88 -0.84 31.65 -2.50
CA GLN A 88 -1.47 32.73 -3.29
C GLN A 88 -0.71 33.06 -4.59
N THR A 89 0.05 32.13 -5.16
CA THR A 89 0.73 32.39 -6.43
C THR A 89 -0.25 32.37 -7.62
N PRO A 90 0.07 33.05 -8.75
CA PRO A 90 -0.86 33.25 -9.88
C PRO A 90 -1.41 31.95 -10.50
N TYR A 91 -0.69 30.84 -10.33
CA TYR A 91 -1.13 29.53 -10.77
C TYR A 91 -2.27 28.97 -9.90
N PHE A 92 -2.19 29.15 -8.59
CA PHE A 92 -3.15 28.61 -7.61
C PHE A 92 -4.34 29.56 -7.35
N THR A 93 -4.27 30.81 -7.80
CA THR A 93 -5.36 31.78 -7.69
C THR A 93 -6.40 31.68 -8.81
N ARG A 94 -6.26 30.73 -9.73
CA ARG A 94 -7.19 30.56 -10.86
C ARG A 94 -8.59 30.18 -10.39
N ASP A 95 -9.62 30.76 -11.01
CA ASP A 95 -11.04 30.48 -10.67
C ASP A 95 -11.41 29.00 -10.81
N ALA A 96 -10.72 28.27 -11.71
CA ALA A 96 -10.88 26.82 -11.85
C ALA A 96 -10.50 26.02 -10.59
N LEU A 97 -9.62 26.57 -9.73
CA LEU A 97 -9.12 25.96 -8.49
C LEU A 97 -9.82 26.52 -7.24
N ARG A 98 -10.25 27.79 -7.29
CA ARG A 98 -10.90 28.50 -6.17
C ARG A 98 -12.43 28.55 -6.25
N GLY A 99 -13.01 28.11 -7.37
CA GLY A 99 -14.45 28.17 -7.59
C GLY A 99 -15.25 27.41 -6.52
N THR A 100 -16.49 27.89 -6.30
CA THR A 100 -17.53 27.38 -5.38
C THR A 100 -17.88 25.89 -5.50
N ASN A 101 -17.35 25.21 -6.51
CA ASN A 101 -17.55 23.80 -6.79
C ASN A 101 -16.43 22.93 -6.17
N SER A 102 -16.22 23.07 -4.88
CA SER A 102 -15.13 22.41 -4.16
C SER A 102 -15.43 20.94 -3.80
N TRP A 103 -16.21 20.22 -4.62
CA TRP A 103 -16.62 18.82 -4.37
C TRP A 103 -15.44 17.84 -4.15
N ARG A 104 -14.24 18.22 -4.60
CA ARG A 104 -13.00 17.47 -4.39
C ARG A 104 -12.46 17.58 -2.96
N LEU A 105 -12.73 18.67 -2.24
CA LEU A 105 -12.33 18.85 -0.85
C LEU A 105 -13.05 17.89 0.10
N PRO A 106 -14.39 17.72 0.06
CA PRO A 106 -15.05 16.70 0.87
C PRO A 106 -14.69 15.27 0.40
N LEU A 107 -14.34 15.05 -0.88
CA LEU A 107 -13.78 13.77 -1.33
C LEU A 107 -12.45 13.47 -0.63
N LEU A 108 -11.52 14.43 -0.60
CA LEU A 108 -10.25 14.30 0.11
C LEU A 108 -10.44 14.14 1.61
N GLY A 109 -11.34 14.93 2.21
CA GLY A 109 -11.71 14.82 3.62
C GLY A 109 -12.27 13.44 3.94
N GLY A 110 -13.17 12.92 3.10
CA GLY A 110 -13.73 11.58 3.21
C GLY A 110 -12.67 10.48 3.07
N LEU A 111 -11.67 10.65 2.20
CA LEU A 111 -10.55 9.72 2.07
C LEU A 111 -9.69 9.67 3.35
N LEU A 112 -9.38 10.83 3.93
CA LEU A 112 -8.62 10.92 5.19
C LEU A 112 -9.41 10.34 6.36
N ILE A 113 -10.68 10.73 6.50
CA ILE A 113 -11.57 10.23 7.56
C ILE A 113 -11.79 8.72 7.39
N GLY A 114 -12.02 8.24 6.17
CA GLY A 114 -12.20 6.82 5.88
C GLY A 114 -10.96 6.00 6.21
N GLY A 115 -9.76 6.49 5.86
CA GLY A 115 -8.50 5.86 6.24
C GLY A 115 -8.30 5.80 7.75
N PHE A 116 -8.60 6.91 8.45
CA PHE A 116 -8.53 6.98 9.91
C PHE A 116 -9.53 6.03 10.59
N LEU A 117 -10.81 6.04 10.16
CA LEU A 117 -11.83 5.13 10.67
C LEU A 117 -11.46 3.67 10.43
N SER A 118 -10.92 3.36 9.25
CA SER A 118 -10.44 2.01 8.92
C SER A 118 -9.31 1.57 9.87
N ALA A 119 -8.37 2.46 10.18
CA ALA A 119 -7.29 2.17 11.12
C ALA A 119 -7.80 1.97 12.56
N VAL A 120 -8.76 2.79 13.00
CA VAL A 120 -9.34 2.69 14.35
C VAL A 120 -10.17 1.41 14.51
N VAL A 121 -11.04 1.10 13.55
CA VAL A 121 -11.84 -0.14 13.57
C VAL A 121 -10.95 -1.37 13.39
N GLY A 122 -9.84 -1.23 12.68
CA GLY A 122 -8.93 -2.31 12.35
C GLY A 122 -8.03 -2.79 13.48
N GLY A 123 -8.11 -2.25 14.70
CA GLY A 123 -7.42 -2.82 15.87
C GLY A 123 -6.36 -1.95 16.53
N GLY A 124 -6.16 -0.71 16.09
CA GLY A 124 -5.32 0.26 16.82
C GLY A 124 -4.67 1.29 15.92
N TRP A 125 -4.85 2.57 16.24
CA TRP A 125 -4.08 3.65 15.63
C TRP A 125 -2.79 3.84 16.42
N GLU A 126 -1.68 3.35 15.88
CA GLU A 126 -0.35 3.62 16.41
C GLU A 126 0.47 4.38 15.35
N PRO A 127 0.98 5.59 15.66
CA PRO A 127 1.83 6.33 14.73
C PRO A 127 3.20 5.64 14.63
N PHE A 128 3.42 4.89 13.56
CA PHE A 128 4.71 4.26 13.27
C PHE A 128 5.58 5.16 12.38
N TRP A 129 6.86 5.27 12.71
CA TRP A 129 7.88 5.98 11.93
C TRP A 129 8.88 5.01 11.26
N ASP A 130 8.39 3.80 11.01
CA ASP A 130 9.14 2.68 10.46
C ASP A 130 8.75 2.44 8.99
N LEU A 131 9.73 2.43 8.09
CA LEU A 131 9.55 2.11 6.66
C LEU A 131 9.64 0.59 6.40
N GLY A 132 9.64 -0.22 7.45
CA GLY A 132 9.69 -1.67 7.41
C GLY A 132 11.04 -2.16 6.88
N MET A 133 10.99 -2.94 5.80
CA MET A 133 12.16 -3.58 5.18
C MET A 133 13.28 -2.57 4.81
N PHE A 134 12.93 -1.32 4.52
CA PHE A 134 13.90 -0.28 4.21
C PHE A 134 14.71 0.19 5.44
N ASP A 135 14.11 0.18 6.64
CA ASP A 135 14.82 0.54 7.86
C ASP A 135 15.73 -0.57 8.35
N ALA A 136 15.32 -1.83 8.14
CA ALA A 136 16.11 -3.00 8.49
C ALA A 136 17.45 -3.06 7.72
N GLU A 137 17.49 -2.59 6.48
CA GLU A 137 18.63 -2.79 5.57
C GLU A 137 19.45 -1.51 5.34
N ILE A 138 18.82 -0.33 5.27
CA ILE A 138 19.54 0.92 5.01
C ILE A 138 19.90 1.66 6.31
N GLY A 139 19.14 1.46 7.39
CA GLY A 139 19.42 2.09 8.70
C GLY A 139 19.44 3.63 8.66
N TRP A 140 18.74 4.27 7.73
CA TRP A 140 18.69 5.73 7.65
C TRP A 140 18.08 6.32 8.92
N GLY A 141 18.77 7.29 9.55
CA GLY A 141 18.19 8.07 10.64
C GLY A 141 16.91 8.80 10.20
N ASN A 142 16.08 9.25 11.14
CA ASN A 142 14.75 9.83 10.86
C ASN A 142 14.78 10.95 9.78
N GLY A 143 15.87 11.72 9.72
CA GLY A 143 16.07 12.75 8.68
C GLY A 143 16.21 12.19 7.26
N GLY A 144 16.93 11.08 7.08
CA GLY A 144 17.04 10.41 5.79
C GLY A 144 15.69 9.89 5.30
N LYS A 145 14.92 9.25 6.18
CA LYS A 145 13.57 8.74 5.88
C LYS A 145 12.65 9.86 5.39
N LEU A 146 12.69 11.01 6.07
CA LEU A 146 11.94 12.20 5.69
C LEU A 146 12.34 12.69 4.30
N ILE A 147 13.63 12.79 4.01
CA ILE A 147 14.12 13.21 2.69
C ILE A 147 13.66 12.23 1.60
N TRP A 148 13.71 10.93 1.86
CA TRP A 148 13.27 9.91 0.91
C TRP A 148 11.77 9.99 0.62
N MET A 149 10.94 10.07 1.66
CA MET A 149 9.48 10.20 1.52
C MET A 149 9.08 11.52 0.87
N PHE A 150 9.74 12.62 1.24
CA PHE A 150 9.50 13.93 0.64
C PHE A 150 9.93 13.95 -0.84
N GLY A 151 11.10 13.40 -1.16
CA GLY A 151 11.60 13.27 -2.53
C GLY A 151 10.66 12.43 -3.39
N GLY A 152 10.20 11.28 -2.89
CA GLY A 152 9.21 10.44 -3.55
C GLY A 152 7.89 11.17 -3.81
N GLY A 153 7.38 11.91 -2.81
CA GLY A 153 6.18 12.72 -2.94
C GLY A 153 6.29 13.81 -4.02
N LEU A 154 7.43 14.51 -4.07
CA LEU A 154 7.70 15.51 -5.11
C LEU A 154 7.76 14.90 -6.52
N LEU A 155 8.44 13.76 -6.66
CA LEU A 155 8.53 13.01 -7.92
C LEU A 155 7.16 12.54 -8.40
N ILE A 156 6.33 12.01 -7.50
CA ILE A 156 4.95 11.61 -7.82
C ILE A 156 4.13 12.83 -8.24
N GLY A 157 4.20 13.94 -7.48
CA GLY A 157 3.49 15.17 -7.80
C GLY A 157 3.84 15.70 -9.18
N PHE A 158 5.15 15.82 -9.47
CA PHE A 158 5.65 16.24 -10.78
C PHE A 158 5.20 15.28 -11.90
N GLY A 159 5.33 13.98 -11.69
CA GLY A 159 4.92 12.96 -12.66
C GLY A 159 3.42 13.00 -12.97
N THR A 160 2.56 13.17 -11.97
CA THR A 160 1.10 13.29 -12.20
C THR A 160 0.76 14.53 -13.03
N ARG A 161 1.52 15.62 -12.90
CA ARG A 161 1.31 16.83 -13.69
C ARG A 161 1.78 16.65 -15.13
N LEU A 162 2.91 16.00 -15.35
CA LEU A 162 3.39 15.65 -16.69
C LEU A 162 2.41 14.76 -17.45
N ALA A 163 1.78 13.82 -16.75
CA ALA A 163 0.79 12.93 -17.33
C ALA A 163 -0.61 13.56 -17.50
N GLY A 164 -0.85 14.75 -16.95
CA GLY A 164 -2.17 15.40 -16.97
C GLY A 164 -3.19 14.78 -16.01
N GLY A 165 -2.77 13.92 -15.09
CA GLY A 165 -3.65 13.24 -14.15
C GLY A 165 -2.92 12.25 -13.24
N CYS A 166 -3.60 11.82 -12.19
CA CYS A 166 -3.14 10.76 -11.30
C CYS A 166 -3.67 9.39 -11.73
N THR A 167 -3.15 8.32 -11.12
CA THR A 167 -3.58 6.93 -11.34
C THR A 167 -5.07 6.72 -11.09
N SER A 168 -5.68 7.40 -10.11
CA SER A 168 -7.13 7.29 -9.89
C SER A 168 -7.95 7.90 -11.04
N GLY A 169 -7.45 8.97 -11.68
CA GLY A 169 -8.13 9.63 -12.80
C GLY A 169 -8.03 8.81 -14.08
N HIS A 170 -6.81 8.43 -14.49
CA HIS A 170 -6.59 7.63 -15.69
C HIS A 170 -7.02 6.17 -15.51
N GLY A 171 -6.74 5.58 -14.36
CA GLY A 171 -6.99 4.16 -14.09
C GLY A 171 -8.45 3.85 -13.77
N ILE A 172 -9.10 4.61 -12.88
CA ILE A 172 -10.50 4.31 -12.48
C ILE A 172 -11.48 4.90 -13.49
N PHE A 173 -11.40 6.19 -13.80
CA PHE A 173 -12.35 6.84 -14.70
C PHE A 173 -11.96 6.76 -16.18
N GLY A 174 -10.69 7.01 -16.51
CA GLY A 174 -10.21 7.07 -17.89
C GLY A 174 -10.28 5.72 -18.61
N LEU A 175 -9.86 4.65 -17.93
CA LEU A 175 -9.92 3.29 -18.47
C LEU A 175 -11.35 2.81 -18.66
N SER A 176 -12.27 3.15 -17.75
CA SER A 176 -13.70 2.82 -17.90
C SER A 176 -14.39 3.53 -19.06
N ASN A 177 -13.86 4.67 -19.52
CA ASN A 177 -14.33 5.36 -20.73
C ASN A 177 -13.63 4.87 -22.01
N LEU A 178 -12.75 3.86 -21.91
CA LEU A 178 -11.97 3.31 -23.02
C LEU A 178 -11.16 4.37 -23.78
N GLU A 179 -10.69 5.41 -23.09
CA GLU A 179 -9.82 6.41 -23.69
C GLU A 179 -8.40 5.84 -23.86
N LEU A 180 -7.94 5.73 -25.11
CA LEU A 180 -6.57 5.27 -25.43
C LEU A 180 -5.47 6.03 -24.67
N PRO A 181 -5.54 7.36 -24.49
CA PRO A 181 -4.55 8.07 -23.68
C PRO A 181 -4.46 7.56 -22.25
N SER A 182 -5.62 7.25 -21.63
CA SER A 182 -5.69 6.75 -20.26
C SER A 182 -5.17 5.31 -20.13
N LEU A 183 -5.38 4.48 -21.16
CA LEU A 183 -4.77 3.15 -21.23
C LEU A 183 -3.24 3.24 -21.25
N VAL A 184 -2.69 4.07 -22.14
CA VAL A 184 -1.24 4.24 -22.30
C VAL A 184 -0.59 4.76 -21.02
N SER A 185 -1.18 5.80 -20.39
CA SER A 185 -0.68 6.33 -19.13
C SER A 185 -0.74 5.30 -17.99
N THR A 186 -1.81 4.52 -17.91
CA THR A 186 -1.95 3.51 -16.85
C THR A 186 -0.92 2.39 -17.00
N VAL A 187 -0.69 1.92 -18.24
CA VAL A 187 0.33 0.92 -18.54
C VAL A 187 1.74 1.44 -18.23
N SER A 188 2.03 2.71 -18.58
CA SER A 188 3.35 3.29 -18.31
C SER A 188 3.62 3.47 -16.82
N PHE A 189 2.62 3.90 -16.03
CA PHE A 189 2.75 3.99 -14.57
C PHE A 189 3.01 2.63 -13.93
N MET A 190 2.27 1.60 -14.33
CA MET A 190 2.46 0.25 -13.79
C MET A 190 3.81 -0.34 -14.19
N ALA A 191 4.20 -0.19 -15.45
CA ALA A 191 5.51 -0.64 -15.93
C ALA A 191 6.66 0.07 -15.19
N ALA A 192 6.60 1.40 -15.06
CA ALA A 192 7.60 2.18 -14.33
C ALA A 192 7.67 1.78 -12.85
N GLY A 193 6.52 1.55 -12.20
CA GLY A 193 6.45 1.08 -10.82
C GLY A 193 7.08 -0.31 -10.63
N VAL A 194 6.79 -1.25 -11.51
CA VAL A 194 7.40 -2.59 -11.51
C VAL A 194 8.92 -2.50 -11.71
N VAL A 195 9.38 -1.76 -12.73
CA VAL A 195 10.81 -1.60 -13.02
C VAL A 195 11.54 -0.91 -11.86
N THR A 196 10.98 0.16 -11.32
CA THR A 196 11.58 0.94 -10.23
C THR A 196 11.65 0.12 -8.95
N THR A 197 10.57 -0.60 -8.61
CA THR A 197 10.56 -1.52 -7.46
C THR A 197 11.61 -2.60 -7.64
N ASN A 198 11.67 -3.26 -8.80
CA ASN A 198 12.63 -4.32 -9.06
C ASN A 198 14.08 -3.82 -9.02
N LEU A 199 14.33 -2.61 -9.53
CA LEU A 199 15.64 -1.97 -9.46
C LEU A 199 16.04 -1.67 -8.02
N ILE A 200 15.13 -1.09 -7.21
CA ILE A 200 15.36 -0.82 -5.79
C ILE A 200 15.66 -2.12 -5.03
N TYR A 201 14.83 -3.15 -5.23
CA TYR A 201 15.01 -4.48 -4.61
C TYR A 201 16.29 -5.19 -5.02
N ARG A 202 16.95 -4.80 -6.12
CA ARG A 202 18.18 -5.44 -6.60
C ARG A 202 19.43 -4.63 -6.31
N LEU A 203 19.29 -3.32 -6.12
CA LEU A 203 20.39 -2.42 -5.82
C LEU A 203 20.59 -2.21 -4.31
N ILE A 204 19.51 -2.26 -3.54
CA ILE A 204 19.50 -1.86 -2.13
C ILE A 204 19.22 -3.05 -1.19
N LEU A 205 18.43 -4.02 -1.65
CA LEU A 205 18.12 -5.29 -0.96
C LEU A 205 18.83 -6.44 -1.66
#